data_AF-R2SG94-F1
#
_entry.id   AF-R2SG94-F1
#
_cell.length_a   1.000
_cell.length_b   1.000
_cell.length_c   1.000
_cell.angle_alpha   90.00
_cell.angle_beta   90.00
_cell.angle_gamma   90.00
#
_symmetry.space_group_name_H-M   'P 1'
#
loop_
_entity.id
_entity.type
_entity.pdbx_description
1 polymer ?
#
loop_
_entity_poly.entity_id
_entity_poly.type
_entity_poly.pdbx_seq_one_letter_code
_entity_poly.pdbx_strand_id
1 'polypeptide(L)' 'MEDKTKEQLSINYSNEAAYYISQQILLSLLVEGKITEEEYTKIEQKNRETFKPFLSRIMA' A
#
# COMPACT_ATOMS: atom_id res chain seq x y z
N MET A 1 36.44 -5.04 0.82
CA MET A 1 35.51 -4.06 0.21
C MET A 1 34.17 -4.74 0.14
N GLU A 2 33.27 -4.41 1.06
CA GLU A 2 31.90 -4.92 1.04
C GLU A 2 31.18 -4.35 -0.19
N ASP A 3 30.67 -5.25 -1.01
CA ASP A 3 29.91 -4.94 -2.23
C ASP A 3 28.60 -4.24 -1.84
N LYS A 4 28.60 -2.91 -1.91
CA LYS A 4 27.46 -2.02 -1.57
C LYS A 4 26.31 -2.07 -2.59
N THR A 5 26.23 -3.11 -3.42
CA THR A 5 25.38 -3.10 -4.64
C THR A 5 24.25 -4.13 -4.64
N LYS A 6 23.99 -4.80 -3.52
CA LYS A 6 22.81 -5.66 -3.36
C LYS A 6 22.02 -5.25 -2.14
N GLU A 7 21.30 -4.14 -2.26
CA GLU A 7 20.08 -3.96 -1.46
C GLU A 7 19.11 -5.06 -1.93
N GLN A 8 19.24 -6.24 -1.32
CA GLN A 8 18.30 -7.32 -1.54
C GLN A 8 16.97 -6.80 -1.00
N LEU A 9 16.08 -6.39 -1.89
CA LEU A 9 14.68 -6.04 -1.60
C LEU A 9 14.03 -7.27 -0.96
N SER A 10 14.19 -7.42 0.35
CA SER A 10 13.49 -8.43 1.11
C SER A 10 12.05 -7.98 1.19
N ILE A 11 11.18 -8.67 0.44
CA ILE A 11 9.75 -8.41 0.50
C ILE A 11 9.29 -8.73 1.92
N ASN A 12 8.76 -7.72 2.61
CA ASN A 12 8.11 -7.92 3.89
C ASN A 12 6.67 -8.36 3.65
N TYR A 13 6.45 -9.68 3.54
CA TYR A 13 5.14 -10.25 3.23
C TYR A 13 4.03 -9.85 4.22
N SER A 14 4.36 -9.63 5.49
CA SER A 14 3.38 -9.14 6.47
C SER A 14 2.93 -7.71 6.16
N ASN A 15 3.86 -6.86 5.73
CA ASN A 15 3.57 -5.50 5.29
C ASN A 15 2.76 -5.49 3.98
N GLU A 16 3.08 -6.38 3.04
CA GLU A 16 2.30 -6.55 1.80
C GLU A 16 0.86 -6.99 2.10
N ALA A 17 0.67 -7.97 2.98
CA ALA A 17 -0.65 -8.44 3.39
C ALA A 17 -1.45 -7.34 4.11
N ALA A 18 -0.80 -6.58 5.00
CA ALA A 18 -1.43 -5.46 5.69
C ALA A 18 -1.85 -4.34 4.73
N TYR A 19 -1.03 -4.03 3.73
CA TYR A 19 -1.40 -3.09 2.66
C TYR A 19 -2.58 -3.60 1.84
N TYR A 20 -2.56 -4.87 1.42
CA TYR A 20 -3.67 -5.44 0.67
C TYR A 20 -5.00 -5.34 1.45
N ILE A 21 -4.98 -5.72 2.73
CA ILE A 21 -6.16 -5.65 3.60
C ILE A 21 -6.62 -4.20 3.78
N SER A 22 -5.70 -3.25 3.96
CA SER A 22 -6.07 -1.83 4.12
C SER A 22 -6.76 -1.27 2.88
N GLN A 23 -6.34 -1.68 1.68
CA GLN A 23 -7.01 -1.29 0.43
C GLN A 23 -8.40 -1.92 0.29
N GLN A 24 -8.59 -3.18 0.71
CA GLN A 24 -9.92 -3.81 0.70
C GLN A 24 -10.90 -3.11 1.66
N ILE A 25 -10.42 -2.73 2.85
CA ILE A 25 -11.22 -1.96 3.82
C ILE A 25 -11.57 -0.59 3.23
N LEU A 26 -10.60 0.11 2.67
CA LEU A 26 -10.80 1.43 2.09
C LEU A 26 -11.82 1.42 0.94
N LEU A 27 -11.74 0.41 0.06
CA LEU A 27 -12.72 0.21 -1.02
C LEU A 27 -14.12 -0.07 -0.47
N SER A 28 -14.23 -0.89 0.57
CA SER A 28 -15.52 -1.20 1.20
C SER A 28 -16.18 0.06 1.77
N LEU A 29 -15.40 0.93 2.43
CA LEU A 29 -15.89 2.22 2.94
C LEU A 29 -16.41 3.12 1.82
N LEU A 30 -15.76 3.14 0.65
CA LEU A 30 -16.21 3.92 -0.50
C LEU A 30 -17.53 3.35 -1.06
N VAL A 31 -17.59 2.03 -1.30
CA VAL A 31 -18.76 1.36 -1.86
C VAL A 31 -19.99 1.48 -0.95
N GLU A 32 -19.80 1.47 0.37
CA GLU A 32 -20.86 1.69 1.35
C GLU A 32 -21.26 3.18 1.52
N GLY A 33 -20.61 4.10 0.80
CA GLY A 33 -20.85 5.53 0.90
C GLY A 33 -20.46 6.14 2.25
N LYS A 34 -19.53 5.52 2.99
CA LYS A 34 -19.01 6.02 4.26
C LYS A 34 -17.96 7.11 4.09
N ILE A 35 -17.29 7.10 2.94
CA ILE A 35 -16.32 8.12 2.52
C ILE A 35 -16.62 8.54 1.08
N THR A 36 -16.14 9.73 0.73
CA THR A 36 -16.18 10.25 -0.64
C THR A 36 -15.03 9.71 -1.49
N GLU A 37 -15.12 9.84 -2.82
CA GLU A 37 -14.03 9.53 -3.74
C GLU A 37 -12.77 10.38 -3.46
N GLU A 38 -12.94 11.63 -3.04
CA GLU A 38 -11.84 12.51 -2.68
C GLU A 38 -11.10 12.00 -1.43
N GLU A 39 -11.85 11.58 -0.40
CA GLU A 39 -11.27 10.98 0.81
C GLU A 39 -10.61 9.64 0.51
N TYR A 40 -11.22 8.80 -0.33
CA TYR A 40 -10.62 7.56 -0.81
C TYR A 40 -9.24 7.83 -1.42
N THR A 41 -9.17 8.77 -2.36
CA THR A 41 -7.92 9.13 -3.06
C THR A 41 -6.83 9.59 -2.09
N LYS A 42 -7.19 10.43 -1.10
CA LYS A 42 -6.24 10.91 -0.07
C LYS A 42 -5.72 9.77 0.81
N ILE A 43 -6.61 8.89 1.27
CA ILE A 43 -6.23 7.77 2.15
C ILE A 43 -5.41 6.74 1.37
N GLU A 44 -5.77 6.47 0.12
CA GLU A 44 -5.08 5.53 -0.74
C GLU A 44 -3.63 5.97 -1.03
N GLN A 45 -3.43 7.27 -1.30
CA GLN A 45 -2.09 7.85 -1.39
C GLN A 45 -1.30 7.70 -0.08
N LYS A 46 -1.94 7.99 1.06
CA LYS A 46 -1.31 7.83 2.38
C LYS A 46 -0.96 6.38 2.70
N ASN A 47 -1.76 5.41 2.26
CA ASN A 47 -1.46 3.98 2.38
C ASN A 47 -0.18 3.64 1.58
N ARG A 48 -0.06 4.10 0.32
CA ARG A 48 1.16 3.88 -0.47
C ARG A 48 2.40 4.46 0.20
N GLU A 49 2.31 5.67 0.76
CA GLU A 49 3.42 6.35 1.42
C GLU A 49 3.81 5.70 2.76
N THR A 50 2.83 5.16 3.49
CA THR A 50 3.02 4.56 4.82
C THR A 50 3.59 3.16 4.71
N PHE A 51 2.92 2.30 3.92
CA PHE A 51 3.33 0.90 3.79
C PHE A 51 4.58 0.77 2.90
N LYS A 52 4.82 1.72 1.98
CA LYS A 52 5.84 1.61 0.92
C LYS A 52 5.92 0.19 0.32
N PRO A 53 4.78 -0.46 0.04
CA PRO A 53 4.77 -1.86 -0.29
C PRO A 53 5.33 -2.07 -1.69
N PHE A 54 5.92 -3.23 -1.95
CA PHE A 54 6.25 -3.60 -3.31
C PHE A 54 4.99 -3.64 -4.19
N LEU A 55 3.85 -4.09 -3.63
CA LEU A 55 2.58 -4.16 -4.34
C LEU A 55 2.12 -2.81 -4.93
N SER A 56 2.41 -1.67 -4.29
CA SER A 56 1.98 -0.36 -4.83
C SER A 56 2.66 0.00 -6.15
N ARG A 57 3.77 -0.67 -6.50
CA ARG A 57 4.49 -0.47 -7.76
C ARG A 57 3.88 -1.25 -8.92
N ILE A 58 3.08 -2.28 -8.64
CA ILE A 58 2.52 -3.20 -9.65
C ILE A 58 0.99 -3.17 -9.74
N MET A 59 0.30 -2.68 -8.71
CA MET A 59 -1.16 -2.55 -8.67
C MET A 59 -1.67 -1.17 -9.12
N ALA A 60 -0.85 -0.40 -9.85
CA ALA A 60 -1.19 0.95 -10.34
C ALA A 60 -2.26 0.93 -11.44
#